data_AF-A0A5C6DP31-F1
#
_entry.id   AF-A0A5C6DP31-F1
#
_cell.length_a   1.000
_cell.length_b   1.000
_cell.length_c   1.000
_cell.angle_alpha   90.00
_cell.angle_beta   90.00
_cell.angle_gamma   90.00
#
_symmetry.space_group_name_H-M   'P 1'
#
loop_
_entity.id
_entity.type
_entity.pdbx_description
1 polymer ?
#
loop_
_entity_poly.entity_id
_entity_poly.type
_entity_poly.pdbx_seq_one_letter_code
_entity_poly.pdbx_strand_id
1 'polypeptide(L)'
;MYDPNFNGKRLRRPGTTDEMINKLELSLGFQFPQEFHDCYLAANGFGIDHLLLVPVEEIPSFISKTRKWISAGHKHIADRFFPFIDNEYGPTGYFLEDDGELSDYMFVAVQERYHDDPRFDPDAFMEPSARSIWSYLTC
;
A
#
# COMPACT_ATOMS: atom_id res chain seq x y z
N MET A 1 -4.35 7.11 4.88
CA MET A 1 -3.82 7.89 6.02
C MET A 1 -4.65 7.42 7.19
N TYR A 2 -4.03 6.59 8.02
CA TYR A 2 -4.61 5.90 9.17
C TYR A 2 -5.79 6.63 9.80
N ASP A 3 -6.97 6.03 9.72
CA ASP A 3 -8.14 6.48 10.47
C ASP A 3 -8.03 5.90 11.89
N PRO A 4 -7.79 6.73 12.93
CA PRO A 4 -7.73 6.26 14.31
C PRO A 4 -9.08 5.71 14.81
N ASN A 5 -10.17 5.95 14.07
CA ASN A 5 -11.48 5.39 14.34
C ASN A 5 -11.74 4.07 13.59
N PHE A 6 -10.76 3.55 12.84
CA PHE A 6 -10.83 2.21 12.27
C PHE A 6 -10.80 1.20 13.40
N ASN A 7 -11.98 0.92 13.93
CA ASN A 7 -12.20 -0.09 14.93
C ASN A 7 -12.31 -1.41 14.17
N GLY A 8 -11.29 -2.28 14.28
CA GLY A 8 -11.04 -3.51 13.51
C GLY A 8 -12.15 -4.57 13.55
N LYS A 9 -13.39 -4.20 13.21
CA LYS A 9 -14.37 -5.14 12.69
C LYS A 9 -13.70 -5.74 11.48
N ARG A 10 -13.33 -7.02 11.60
CA ARG A 10 -12.81 -7.86 10.52
C ARG A 10 -13.62 -7.59 9.26
N LEU A 11 -13.14 -6.67 8.44
CA LEU A 11 -13.76 -6.34 7.18
C LEU A 11 -13.16 -7.36 6.24
N ARG A 12 -13.97 -8.16 5.57
CA ARG A 12 -13.51 -8.99 4.47
C ARG A 12 -14.56 -8.89 3.39
N ARG A 13 -14.25 -8.14 2.34
CA ARG A 13 -15.11 -8.12 1.16
C ARG A 13 -14.92 -9.43 0.39
N PRO A 14 -15.93 -9.92 -0.32
CA PRO A 14 -15.75 -11.01 -1.29
C PRO A 14 -14.60 -10.68 -2.25
N GLY A 15 -13.98 -11.70 -2.82
CA GLY A 15 -13.00 -11.53 -3.88
C GLY A 15 -13.52 -10.69 -5.04
N THR A 16 -12.61 -9.97 -5.70
CA THR A 16 -12.92 -9.24 -6.93
C THR A 16 -12.76 -10.15 -8.15
N THR A 17 -12.83 -9.59 -9.36
CA THR A 17 -12.62 -10.30 -10.62
C THR A 17 -11.33 -9.86 -11.31
N ASP A 18 -10.77 -10.72 -12.15
CA ASP A 18 -9.62 -10.37 -13.00
C ASP A 18 -9.90 -9.12 -13.85
N GLU A 19 -11.14 -8.94 -14.32
CA GLU A 19 -11.53 -7.75 -15.09
C GLU A 19 -11.33 -6.46 -14.28
N MET A 20 -11.66 -6.46 -12.99
CA MET A 20 -11.45 -5.28 -12.13
C MET A 20 -9.97 -5.02 -11.87
N ILE A 21 -9.16 -6.08 -11.67
CA ILE A 21 -7.72 -5.97 -11.47
C ILE A 21 -7.04 -5.45 -12.74
N ASN A 22 -7.36 -6.05 -13.89
CA ASN A 22 -6.84 -5.62 -15.20
C ASN A 22 -7.23 -4.16 -15.50
N LYS A 23 -8.44 -3.73 -15.14
CA LYS A 23 -8.86 -2.34 -15.29
C LYS A 23 -8.03 -1.38 -14.42
N LEU A 24 -7.68 -1.80 -13.19
CA LEU A 24 -6.78 -1.04 -12.33
C LEU A 24 -5.39 -0.95 -12.95
N GLU A 25 -4.79 -2.07 -13.32
CA GLU A 25 -3.45 -2.13 -13.95
C GLU A 25 -3.35 -1.26 -15.20
N LEU A 26 -4.34 -1.35 -16.10
CA LEU A 26 -4.42 -0.48 -17.28
C LEU A 26 -4.49 1.00 -16.92
N SER A 27 -5.17 1.35 -15.83
CA SER A 27 -5.25 2.74 -15.36
C SER A 27 -3.97 3.25 -14.71
N LEU A 28 -3.18 2.34 -14.11
CA LEU A 28 -1.93 2.67 -13.44
C LEU A 28 -0.71 2.59 -14.39
N GLY A 29 -0.84 1.86 -15.49
CA GLY A 29 0.20 1.73 -16.52
C GLY A 29 1.26 0.65 -16.24
N PHE A 30 0.99 -0.29 -15.34
CA PHE A 30 1.86 -1.43 -15.03
C PHE A 30 1.04 -2.62 -14.51
N GLN A 31 1.67 -3.79 -14.45
CA GLN A 31 1.08 -5.00 -13.88
C GLN A 31 1.58 -5.24 -12.46
N PHE A 32 0.68 -5.64 -11.57
CA PHE A 32 1.05 -6.11 -10.24
C PHE A 32 1.57 -7.55 -10.30
N PRO A 33 2.37 -7.99 -9.32
CA PRO A 33 2.78 -9.38 -9.22
C PRO A 33 1.57 -10.31 -9.05
N GLN A 34 1.71 -11.58 -9.46
CA GLN A 34 0.64 -12.59 -9.36
C GLN A 34 0.04 -12.70 -7.95
N GLU A 35 0.84 -12.52 -6.90
CA GLU A 35 0.34 -12.56 -5.52
C GLU A 35 -0.70 -11.48 -5.22
N PHE A 36 -0.62 -10.33 -5.87
CA PHE A 36 -1.64 -9.29 -5.77
C PHE A 36 -2.97 -9.81 -6.33
N HIS A 37 -2.92 -10.45 -7.50
CA HIS A 37 -4.10 -11.05 -8.13
C HIS A 37 -4.72 -12.10 -7.21
N ASP A 38 -3.91 -13.05 -6.75
CA ASP A 38 -4.35 -14.12 -5.86
C ASP A 38 -4.99 -13.57 -4.57
N CYS A 39 -4.41 -12.51 -3.99
CA CYS A 39 -4.94 -11.86 -2.79
C CYS A 39 -6.30 -11.21 -3.04
N TYR A 40 -6.44 -10.42 -4.10
CA TYR A 40 -7.66 -9.69 -4.40
C TYR A 40 -8.79 -10.57 -4.95
N LEU A 41 -8.46 -11.66 -5.65
CA LEU A 41 -9.42 -12.71 -6.03
C LEU A 41 -9.93 -13.48 -4.81
N ALA A 42 -9.14 -13.58 -3.73
CA ALA A 42 -9.56 -14.20 -2.48
C ALA A 42 -10.32 -13.26 -1.54
N ALA A 43 -10.03 -11.95 -1.56
CA ALA A 43 -10.70 -10.90 -0.81
C ALA A 43 -10.45 -9.52 -1.41
N ASN A 44 -11.50 -8.79 -1.83
CA ASN A 44 -11.37 -7.44 -2.37
C ASN A 44 -11.18 -6.38 -1.28
N GLY A 45 -10.03 -6.45 -0.60
CA GLY A 45 -9.77 -5.67 0.59
C GLY A 45 -10.31 -6.34 1.85
N PHE A 46 -9.51 -6.22 2.90
CA PHE A 46 -9.83 -6.73 4.22
C PHE A 46 -9.12 -5.88 5.27
N GLY A 47 -9.68 -5.84 6.47
CA GLY A 47 -9.06 -5.17 7.60
C GLY A 47 -8.96 -6.11 8.79
N ILE A 48 -7.78 -6.15 9.41
CA ILE A 48 -7.51 -6.87 10.66
C ILE A 48 -6.65 -5.95 11.53
N ASP A 49 -7.12 -5.73 12.76
CA ASP A 49 -6.47 -4.81 13.71
C ASP A 49 -6.14 -3.45 13.08
N HIS A 50 -4.86 -3.07 13.06
CA HIS A 50 -4.36 -1.81 12.50
C HIS A 50 -3.96 -1.89 11.02
N LEU A 51 -4.34 -2.96 10.30
CA LEU A 51 -4.02 -3.18 8.89
C LEU A 51 -5.28 -3.19 8.04
N LEU A 52 -5.24 -2.49 6.91
CA LEU A 52 -6.27 -2.46 5.88
C LEU A 52 -5.65 -2.71 4.50
N LEU A 53 -5.97 -3.85 3.90
CA LEU A 53 -5.83 -4.04 2.46
C LEU A 53 -6.94 -3.24 1.77
N VAL A 54 -6.56 -2.24 0.98
CA VAL A 54 -7.50 -1.29 0.37
C VAL A 54 -8.23 -1.99 -0.79
N PRO A 55 -9.57 -1.95 -0.87
CA PRO A 55 -10.33 -2.51 -1.99
C PRO A 55 -9.86 -1.95 -3.34
N VAL A 56 -9.87 -2.77 -4.41
CA VAL A 56 -9.34 -2.41 -5.75
C VAL A 56 -9.92 -1.09 -6.26
N GLU A 57 -11.23 -0.89 -6.10
CA GLU A 57 -11.93 0.33 -6.52
C GLU A 57 -11.52 1.59 -5.76
N GLU A 58 -10.94 1.43 -4.56
CA GLU A 58 -10.49 2.53 -3.70
C GLU A 58 -8.99 2.84 -3.88
N ILE A 59 -8.21 1.92 -4.48
CA ILE A 59 -6.76 2.07 -4.68
C ILE A 59 -6.38 3.37 -5.40
N PRO A 60 -7.00 3.77 -6.54
CA PRO A 60 -6.63 5.02 -7.21
C PRO A 60 -6.81 6.26 -6.33
N SER A 61 -7.89 6.28 -5.53
CA SER A 61 -8.15 7.36 -4.57
C SER A 61 -7.14 7.34 -3.43
N PHE A 62 -6.78 6.17 -2.95
CA PHE A 62 -5.77 5.98 -1.91
C PHE A 62 -4.38 6.44 -2.37
N ILE A 63 -3.94 6.05 -3.58
CA ILE A 63 -2.70 6.54 -4.20
C ILE A 63 -2.73 8.07 -4.27
N SER A 64 -3.80 8.68 -4.78
CA SER A 64 -3.93 10.13 -4.89
C SER A 64 -3.80 10.86 -3.54
N LYS A 65 -4.46 10.34 -2.49
CA LYS A 65 -4.36 10.90 -1.13
C LYS A 65 -2.94 10.75 -0.57
N THR A 66 -2.33 9.58 -0.73
CA THR A 66 -0.95 9.34 -0.26
C THR A 66 0.04 10.24 -0.98
N ARG A 67 -0.08 10.41 -2.31
CA ARG A 67 0.77 11.32 -3.08
C ARG A 67 0.67 12.76 -2.61
N LYS A 68 -0.54 13.26 -2.32
CA LYS A 68 -0.72 14.61 -1.78
C LYS A 68 -0.02 14.79 -0.44
N TRP A 69 -0.07 13.78 0.42
CA TRP A 69 0.63 13.79 1.70
C TRP A 69 2.16 13.76 1.53
N ILE A 70 2.70 12.83 0.74
CA ILE A 70 4.16 12.69 0.50
C ILE A 70 4.73 13.90 -0.25
N SER A 71 4.02 14.43 -1.24
CA SER A 71 4.51 15.50 -2.12
C SER A 71 4.77 16.84 -1.42
N ALA A 72 4.30 17.01 -0.19
CA ALA A 72 4.61 18.19 0.63
C ALA A 72 6.13 18.36 0.89
N GLY A 73 6.91 17.25 0.87
CA GLY A 73 8.37 17.28 1.01
C GLY A 73 9.12 16.41 -0.01
N HIS A 74 8.47 15.42 -0.62
CA HIS A 74 9.15 14.37 -1.39
C HIS A 74 8.43 14.04 -2.70
N LYS A 75 8.25 15.03 -3.59
CA LYS A 75 7.52 14.85 -4.86
C LYS A 75 8.02 13.67 -5.72
N HIS A 76 9.34 13.49 -5.82
CA HIS A 76 9.95 12.41 -6.60
C HIS A 76 9.59 11.01 -6.06
N ILE A 77 9.42 10.88 -4.74
CA ILE A 77 8.95 9.63 -4.08
C ILE A 77 7.47 9.43 -4.37
N ALA A 78 6.66 10.49 -4.19
CA ALA A 78 5.21 10.42 -4.40
C ALA A 78 4.84 9.92 -5.80
N ASP A 79 5.50 10.42 -6.83
CA ASP A 79 5.18 10.10 -8.22
C ASP A 79 5.43 8.61 -8.56
N ARG A 80 6.36 7.95 -7.86
CA ARG A 80 6.75 6.55 -8.08
C ARG A 80 6.13 5.56 -7.09
N PHE A 81 5.51 6.02 -6.01
CA PHE A 81 4.94 5.15 -4.98
C PHE A 81 3.49 4.77 -5.25
N PHE A 82 3.19 3.47 -5.17
CA PHE A 82 1.87 2.87 -5.42
C PHE A 82 1.41 2.06 -4.20
N PRO A 83 0.86 2.74 -3.18
CA PRO A 83 0.36 2.08 -1.97
C PRO A 83 -1.00 1.42 -2.19
N PHE A 84 -1.23 0.29 -1.53
CA PHE A 84 -2.50 -0.44 -1.52
C PHE A 84 -2.82 -1.08 -0.16
N ILE A 85 -1.95 -0.89 0.83
CA ILE A 85 -2.18 -1.25 2.23
C ILE A 85 -2.10 0.05 3.05
N ASP A 86 -3.05 0.26 3.97
CA ASP A 86 -2.96 1.30 5.01
C ASP A 86 -2.76 0.59 6.35
N ASN A 87 -1.74 0.97 7.11
CA ASN A 87 -1.50 0.39 8.43
C ASN A 87 -1.18 1.46 9.48
N GLU A 88 -0.92 1.04 10.73
CA GLU A 88 -0.54 1.95 11.81
C GLU A 88 0.70 2.79 11.47
N TYR A 89 1.73 2.19 10.85
CA TYR A 89 2.98 2.86 10.47
C TYR A 89 2.79 3.84 9.30
N GLY A 90 1.94 3.46 8.34
CA GLY A 90 1.53 4.29 7.20
C GLY A 90 1.21 3.48 5.95
N PRO A 91 0.97 4.18 4.82
CA PRO A 91 0.68 3.53 3.55
C PRO A 91 1.84 2.63 3.10
N THR A 92 1.54 1.39 2.70
CA THR A 92 2.51 0.40 2.23
C THR A 92 2.17 -0.06 0.81
N GLY A 93 3.20 -0.25 -0.01
CA GLY A 93 3.08 -0.78 -1.36
C GLY A 93 4.41 -0.77 -2.12
N TYR A 94 4.34 -0.79 -3.45
CA TYR A 94 5.53 -0.89 -4.31
C TYR A 94 5.97 0.48 -4.84
N PHE A 95 7.24 0.56 -5.24
CA PHE A 95 7.71 1.60 -6.14
C PHE A 95 7.65 1.09 -7.58
N LEU A 96 7.39 2.01 -8.51
CA LEU A 96 7.71 1.82 -9.92
C LEU A 96 9.16 2.28 -10.13
N GLU A 97 9.99 1.39 -10.66
CA GLU A 97 11.37 1.64 -11.00
C GLU A 97 11.51 2.34 -12.36
N ASP A 98 12.70 2.86 -12.65
CA ASP A 98 12.94 3.66 -13.87
C ASP A 98 12.85 2.80 -15.15
N ASP A 99 12.95 1.47 -15.04
CA ASP A 99 12.73 0.51 -16.11
C ASP A 99 11.24 0.18 -16.35
N GLY A 100 10.35 0.71 -15.51
CA GLY A 100 8.91 0.47 -15.58
C GLY A 100 8.45 -0.78 -14.85
N GLU A 101 9.34 -1.48 -14.15
CA GLU A 101 9.00 -2.63 -13.31
C GLU A 101 8.71 -2.21 -11.86
N LEU A 102 8.02 -3.07 -11.12
CA LEU A 102 7.81 -2.86 -9.69
C LEU A 102 9.04 -3.28 -8.89
N SER A 103 9.30 -2.56 -7.79
CA SER A 103 10.40 -2.87 -6.88
C SER A 103 10.29 -4.28 -6.28
N ASP A 104 11.43 -4.94 -6.09
CA ASP A 104 11.53 -6.28 -5.47
C ASP A 104 11.01 -6.37 -4.02
N TYR A 105 10.80 -5.21 -3.38
CA TYR A 105 10.31 -5.09 -2.02
C TYR A 105 9.14 -4.10 -1.98
N MET A 106 8.25 -4.32 -1.02
CA MET A 106 7.29 -3.32 -0.57
C MET A 106 7.93 -2.38 0.43
N PHE A 107 7.52 -1.13 0.39
CA PHE A 107 7.96 -0.08 1.27
C PHE A 107 6.77 0.52 2.01
N VAL A 108 7.01 0.91 3.25
CA VAL A 108 6.07 1.70 4.05
C VAL A 108 6.52 3.17 4.04
N ALA A 109 5.57 4.07 3.76
CA ALA A 109 5.76 5.49 3.97
C ALA A 109 5.44 5.79 5.43
N VAL A 110 6.49 6.00 6.24
CA VAL A 110 6.37 6.13 7.70
C VAL A 110 5.73 7.48 8.03
N GLN A 111 4.70 7.49 8.86
CA GLN A 111 4.15 8.74 9.37
C GLN A 111 5.15 9.38 10.35
N GLU A 112 5.40 10.69 10.20
CA GLU A 112 6.28 11.49 11.08
C GLU A 112 5.94 11.34 12.58
N ARG A 113 4.72 10.93 12.93
CA ARG A 113 4.29 10.64 14.31
C ARG A 113 5.07 9.51 15.00
N TYR A 114 5.87 8.74 14.28
CA TYR A 114 6.76 7.71 14.84
C TYR A 114 8.18 8.20 15.11
N HIS A 115 8.46 9.50 14.98
CA HIS A 115 9.75 10.11 15.35
C HIS A 115 10.20 9.79 16.78
N ASP A 116 9.27 9.53 17.69
CA ASP A 116 9.57 9.20 19.09
C ASP A 116 9.82 7.69 19.34
N ASP A 117 9.59 6.81 18.35
CA ASP A 117 9.88 5.38 18.48
C ASP A 117 11.37 5.14 18.17
N PRO A 118 12.17 4.65 19.13
CA PRO A 118 13.61 4.51 18.99
C PRO A 118 14.05 3.47 17.97
N ARG A 119 13.12 2.70 17.39
CA ARG A 119 13.38 1.74 16.32
C ARG A 119 13.35 2.38 14.93
N PHE A 120 12.77 3.58 14.81
CA PHE A 120 12.63 4.27 13.54
C PHE A 120 13.82 5.22 13.33
N ASP A 121 14.31 5.25 12.09
CA ASP A 121 15.23 6.29 11.69
C ASP A 121 14.42 7.56 11.45
N PRO A 122 14.58 8.62 12.28
CA PRO A 122 13.81 9.85 12.14
C PRO A 122 14.07 10.55 10.80
N ASP A 123 15.15 10.21 10.10
CA ASP A 123 15.48 10.74 8.78
C ASP A 123 14.92 9.87 7.62
N ALA A 124 14.40 8.67 7.90
CA ALA A 124 13.86 7.75 6.90
C ALA A 124 12.36 7.94 6.68
N PHE A 125 12.01 8.56 5.54
CA PHE A 125 10.60 8.71 5.13
C PHE A 125 9.98 7.42 4.57
N MET A 126 10.80 6.56 3.98
CA MET A 126 10.41 5.28 3.38
C MET A 126 11.27 4.16 3.94
N GLU A 127 10.65 3.09 4.42
CA GLU A 127 11.36 1.92 4.94
C GLU A 127 10.98 0.64 4.18
N PRO A 128 11.93 -0.26 3.87
CA PRO A 128 11.62 -1.58 3.37
C PRO A 128 10.76 -2.33 4.39
N SER A 129 9.62 -2.86 3.94
CA SER A 129 8.67 -3.54 4.81
C SER A 129 8.70 -5.06 4.63
N ALA A 130 8.54 -5.53 3.39
CA ALA A 130 8.46 -6.96 3.10
C ALA A 130 8.82 -7.25 1.64
N ARG A 131 9.20 -8.49 1.33
CA ARG A 131 9.52 -8.91 -0.05
C ARG A 131 8.30 -9.11 -0.95
N SER A 132 7.15 -9.33 -0.32
CA SER A 132 5.96 -9.83 -1.00
C SER A 132 4.72 -9.60 -0.14
N ILE A 133 3.54 -9.64 -0.75
CA ILE A 133 2.26 -9.47 -0.03
C ILE A 133 2.10 -10.61 0.97
N TRP A 134 2.46 -11.84 0.59
CA TRP A 134 2.38 -12.97 1.50
C TRP A 134 3.30 -12.86 2.70
N SER A 135 4.56 -12.47 2.48
CA SER A 135 5.48 -12.23 3.61
C SER A 135 4.94 -11.15 4.53
N TYR A 136 4.34 -10.09 3.99
CA TYR A 136 3.80 -9.00 4.78
C TYR A 136 2.59 -9.41 5.63
N LEU A 137 1.70 -10.24 5.10
CA LEU A 137 0.48 -10.68 5.78
C LEU A 137 0.67 -11.84 6.77
N THR A 138 1.84 -12.47 6.77
CA THR A 138 2.15 -13.63 7.64
C THR A 138 3.20 -13.36 8.70
N CYS A 139 3.76 -12.15 8.73
CA CYS A 139 4.71 -11.69 9.75
C CYS A 139 4.04 -11.38 11.09
#